data_AF-A0A6P1YDL7-F1
#
_entry.id   AF-A0A6P1YDL7-F1
#
_cell.length_a   1.000
_cell.length_b   1.000
_cell.length_c   1.000
_cell.angle_alpha   90.00
_cell.angle_beta   90.00
_cell.angle_gamma   90.00
#
_symmetry.space_group_name_H-M   'P 1'
#
loop_
_entity.id
_entity.type
_entity.pdbx_description
1 polymer ?
#
loop_
_entity_poly.entity_id
_entity_poly.type
_entity_poly.pdbx_seq_one_letter_code
_entity_poly.pdbx_strand_id
1 'polypeptide(L)'
;MKKMNKGKNSTCKYITNEEIEYIIKNMNMPQFTVLDFGKFIQENNKDLWDMLTNKYTNKYYSAYSYLSQRLIRYSKEKGSLLEEHISYSISNECFRKPTKEEKKHFKSDNIAVFKVKSIVF
;
A
#
# COMPACT_ATOMS: atom_id res chain seq x y z
N MET A 1 -1.22 14.21 -31.29
CA MET A 1 -1.32 14.58 -29.85
C MET A 1 -2.76 14.32 -29.37
N LYS A 2 -3.00 13.22 -28.65
CA LYS A 2 -4.34 12.91 -28.11
C LYS A 2 -4.61 13.80 -26.90
N LYS A 3 -5.61 14.68 -27.01
CA LYS A 3 -6.15 15.47 -25.90
C LYS A 3 -6.80 14.52 -24.90
N MET A 4 -6.30 14.46 -23.68
CA MET A 4 -6.99 13.77 -22.58
C MET A 4 -8.09 14.68 -22.05
N ASN A 5 -9.34 14.24 -22.21
CA ASN A 5 -10.54 14.87 -21.72
C ASN A 5 -10.45 15.06 -20.20
N LYS A 6 -10.52 16.33 -19.75
CA LYS A 6 -10.84 16.72 -18.38
C LYS A 6 -12.33 16.42 -18.12
N GLY A 7 -12.66 15.15 -17.92
CA GLY A 7 -13.95 14.74 -17.38
C GLY A 7 -13.95 14.94 -15.87
N LYS A 8 -14.73 15.91 -15.39
CA LYS A 8 -15.14 16.02 -13.99
C LYS A 8 -15.99 14.79 -13.65
N ASN A 9 -15.36 13.75 -13.13
CA ASN A 9 -16.01 12.72 -12.36
C ASN A 9 -15.35 12.74 -10.98
N SER A 10 -16.08 13.23 -9.98
CA SER A 10 -15.74 13.02 -8.56
C SER A 10 -15.97 11.55 -8.18
N THR A 11 -15.42 10.62 -8.96
CA THR A 11 -15.31 9.23 -8.56
C THR A 11 -14.21 9.17 -7.52
N CYS A 12 -14.55 8.66 -6.35
CA CYS A 12 -13.64 8.43 -5.23
C CYS A 12 -12.42 7.63 -5.71
N LYS A 13 -11.35 8.29 -6.18
CA LYS A 13 -10.15 7.61 -6.68
C LYS A 13 -9.55 6.77 -5.55
N TYR A 14 -9.34 5.49 -5.84
CA TYR A 14 -8.72 4.47 -5.00
C TYR A 14 -7.52 3.92 -5.77
N ILE A 15 -6.53 3.38 -5.07
CA ILE A 15 -5.40 2.74 -5.75
C ILE A 15 -5.86 1.43 -6.42
N THR A 16 -5.64 1.31 -7.72
CA THR A 16 -6.06 0.13 -8.50
C THR A 16 -5.08 -1.04 -8.34
N ASN A 17 -5.45 -2.24 -8.79
CA ASN A 17 -4.54 -3.39 -8.76
C ASN A 17 -3.35 -3.16 -9.69
N GLU A 18 -3.57 -2.56 -10.85
CA GLU A 18 -2.51 -2.25 -11.82
C GLU A 18 -1.50 -1.25 -11.24
N GLU A 19 -1.97 -0.24 -10.51
CA GLU A 19 -1.09 0.69 -9.79
C GLU A 19 -0.28 -0.02 -8.70
N ILE A 20 -0.91 -0.95 -7.95
CA ILE A 20 -0.20 -1.76 -6.95
C ILE A 20 0.88 -2.62 -7.60
N GLU A 21 0.55 -3.33 -8.68
CA GLU A 21 1.49 -4.19 -9.40
C GLU A 21 2.66 -3.41 -9.99
N TYR A 22 2.37 -2.25 -10.56
CA TYR A 22 3.39 -1.35 -11.06
C TYR A 22 4.34 -0.94 -9.93
N ILE A 23 3.83 -0.52 -8.77
CA ILE A 23 4.65 -0.12 -7.63
C ILE A 23 5.49 -1.31 -7.12
N ILE A 24 4.89 -2.49 -6.91
CA ILE A 24 5.61 -3.69 -6.43
C ILE A 24 6.78 -4.04 -7.35
N LYS A 25 6.54 -4.04 -8.68
CA LYS A 25 7.58 -4.35 -9.66
C LYS A 25 8.71 -3.33 -9.66
N ASN A 26 8.40 -2.04 -9.52
CA ASN A 26 9.42 -0.97 -9.53
C ASN A 26 10.18 -0.85 -8.21
N MET A 27 9.58 -1.23 -7.07
CA MET A 27 10.31 -1.32 -5.80
C MET A 27 11.42 -2.37 -5.85
N ASN A 28 11.21 -3.45 -6.63
CA ASN A 28 12.16 -4.56 -6.80
C ASN A 28 12.65 -5.13 -5.45
N MET A 29 11.74 -5.22 -4.46
CA MET A 29 12.01 -5.76 -3.14
C MET A 29 11.30 -7.11 -2.99
N PRO A 30 12.00 -8.19 -2.57
CA PRO A 30 11.35 -9.49 -2.34
C PRO A 30 10.37 -9.47 -1.16
N GLN A 31 10.56 -8.53 -0.23
CA GLN A 31 9.67 -8.24 0.88
C GLN A 31 9.67 -6.74 1.16
N PHE A 32 8.52 -6.20 1.57
CA PHE A 32 8.39 -4.78 1.89
C PHE A 32 7.30 -4.54 2.93
N THR A 33 7.33 -3.40 3.58
CA THR A 33 6.27 -2.94 4.48
C THR A 33 5.38 -1.91 3.81
N VAL A 34 4.22 -1.65 4.41
CA VAL A 34 3.36 -0.55 3.96
C VAL A 34 4.05 0.83 4.02
N LEU A 35 5.07 0.98 4.87
CA LEU A 35 5.87 2.21 4.94
C LEU A 35 6.77 2.35 3.71
N ASP A 36 7.44 1.26 3.31
CA ASP A 36 8.25 1.24 2.09
C ASP A 36 7.39 1.52 0.85
N PHE A 37 6.21 0.90 0.80
CA PHE A 37 5.24 1.11 -0.27
C PHE A 37 4.74 2.56 -0.33
N GLY A 38 4.37 3.14 0.82
CA GLY A 38 3.93 4.53 0.86
C GLY A 38 5.05 5.53 0.57
N LYS A 39 6.28 5.25 1.02
CA LYS A 39 7.47 6.05 0.71
C LYS A 39 7.74 6.06 -0.80
N PHE A 40 7.66 4.90 -1.46
CA PHE A 40 7.81 4.83 -2.91
C PHE A 40 6.76 5.70 -3.63
N ILE A 41 5.50 5.67 -3.20
CA ILE A 41 4.45 6.54 -3.75
C ILE A 41 4.78 8.02 -3.51
N GLN A 42 5.21 8.37 -2.30
CA GLN A 42 5.57 9.75 -1.95
C GLN A 42 6.70 10.30 -2.84
N GLU A 43 7.69 9.46 -3.15
CA GLU A 43 8.87 9.84 -3.95
C GLU A 43 8.58 9.87 -5.45
N ASN A 44 7.71 8.97 -5.95
CA ASN A 44 7.53 8.75 -7.40
C ASN A 44 6.16 9.19 -7.94
N ASN A 45 5.16 9.37 -7.09
CA ASN A 45 3.79 9.74 -7.47
C ASN A 45 3.13 10.61 -6.40
N LYS A 46 3.63 11.85 -6.29
CA LYS A 46 3.19 12.82 -5.28
C LYS A 46 1.69 13.11 -5.35
N ASP A 47 1.10 13.20 -6.54
CA ASP A 47 -0.33 13.44 -6.72
C ASP A 47 -1.17 12.31 -6.10
N LEU A 48 -0.74 11.05 -6.28
CA LEU A 48 -1.39 9.90 -5.65
C LEU A 48 -1.23 9.95 -4.12
N TRP A 49 -0.03 10.28 -3.62
CA TRP A 49 0.22 10.41 -2.19
C TRP A 49 -0.65 11.50 -1.55
N ASP A 50 -0.69 12.69 -2.14
CA ASP A 50 -1.47 13.83 -1.64
C ASP A 50 -2.97 13.51 -1.66
N MET A 51 -3.45 12.84 -2.70
CA MET A 51 -4.83 12.35 -2.73
C MET A 51 -5.13 11.34 -1.61
N LEU A 52 -4.24 10.36 -1.39
CA LEU A 52 -4.41 9.35 -0.33
C LEU A 52 -4.40 9.99 1.06
N THR A 53 -3.46 10.89 1.31
CA THR A 53 -3.33 11.57 2.60
C THR A 53 -4.52 12.49 2.88
N ASN A 54 -4.96 13.29 1.90
CA ASN A 54 -6.12 14.17 2.06
C ASN A 54 -7.42 13.41 2.33
N LYS A 55 -7.59 12.23 1.71
CA LYS A 55 -8.84 11.46 1.80
C LYS A 55 -8.90 10.54 3.02
N TYR A 56 -7.79 9.88 3.34
CA TYR A 56 -7.77 8.80 4.33
C TYR A 56 -7.07 9.17 5.63
N THR A 57 -6.47 10.36 5.74
CA THR A 57 -5.89 10.82 7.01
C THR A 57 -6.95 11.50 7.84
N ASN A 58 -7.31 10.88 8.96
CA ASN A 58 -8.10 11.47 10.02
C ASN A 58 -7.47 11.15 11.39
N LYS A 59 -8.20 11.41 12.49
CA LYS A 59 -7.70 11.18 13.84
C LYS A 59 -7.23 9.73 14.07
N TYR A 60 -7.93 8.75 13.51
CA TYR A 60 -7.78 7.32 13.79
C TYR A 60 -7.30 6.49 12.59
N TYR A 61 -7.36 7.05 11.39
CA TYR A 61 -7.03 6.37 10.14
C TYR A 61 -5.97 7.16 9.39
N SER A 62 -4.96 6.48 8.86
CA SER A 62 -3.90 7.10 8.04
C SER A 62 -3.93 6.56 6.63
N ALA A 63 -3.31 7.27 5.68
CA ALA A 63 -3.05 6.75 4.34
C ALA A 63 -2.33 5.39 4.38
N TYR A 64 -1.42 5.18 5.33
CA TYR A 64 -0.76 3.89 5.53
C TYR A 64 -1.71 2.80 6.04
N SER A 65 -2.66 3.14 6.91
CA SER A 65 -3.69 2.19 7.36
C SER A 65 -4.56 1.72 6.18
N TYR A 66 -4.92 2.66 5.29
CA TYR A 66 -5.61 2.35 4.03
C TYR A 66 -4.77 1.45 3.13
N LEU A 67 -3.52 1.83 2.85
CA LEU A 67 -2.63 1.05 1.99
C LEU A 67 -2.41 -0.36 2.54
N SER A 68 -2.25 -0.50 3.87
CA SER A 68 -2.08 -1.80 4.52
C SER A 68 -3.29 -2.70 4.27
N GLN A 69 -4.51 -2.20 4.51
CA GLN A 69 -5.74 -2.97 4.25
C GLN A 69 -5.90 -3.30 2.77
N ARG A 70 -5.57 -2.35 1.89
CA ARG A 70 -5.67 -2.52 0.45
C ARG A 70 -4.72 -3.58 -0.08
N LEU A 71 -3.49 -3.62 0.42
CA LEU A 71 -2.48 -4.65 0.11
C LEU A 71 -2.87 -6.02 0.69
N ILE A 72 -3.42 -6.06 1.91
CA ILE A 72 -3.95 -7.31 2.50
C ILE A 72 -5.07 -7.86 1.61
N ARG A 73 -6.01 -7.01 1.18
CA ARG A 73 -7.08 -7.42 0.26
C ARG A 73 -6.50 -7.93 -1.06
N TYR A 74 -5.59 -7.17 -1.66
CA TYR A 74 -4.92 -7.56 -2.90
C TYR A 74 -4.23 -8.92 -2.77
N SER A 75 -3.54 -9.19 -1.65
CA SER A 75 -2.81 -10.44 -1.43
C SER A 75 -3.68 -11.71 -1.53
N LYS A 76 -4.99 -11.59 -1.27
CA LYS A 76 -5.98 -12.68 -1.33
C LYS A 76 -6.61 -12.86 -2.70
N GLU A 77 -6.37 -11.94 -3.64
CA GLU A 77 -6.97 -12.00 -4.97
C GLU A 77 -6.19 -12.99 -5.87
N LYS A 78 -6.93 -13.71 -6.73
CA LYS A 78 -6.31 -14.61 -7.71
C LYS A 78 -5.45 -13.81 -8.67
N GLY A 79 -4.19 -14.21 -8.85
CA GLY A 79 -3.23 -13.50 -9.69
C GLY A 79 -2.45 -12.39 -8.98
N SER A 80 -2.68 -12.18 -7.68
CA SER A 80 -1.86 -11.28 -6.86
C SER A 80 -0.37 -11.64 -6.94
N LEU A 81 0.48 -10.62 -7.05
CA LEU A 81 1.95 -10.73 -6.95
C LEU A 81 2.44 -11.00 -5.52
N LEU A 82 1.58 -10.83 -4.52
CA LEU A 82 1.92 -11.03 -3.11
C LEU A 82 1.53 -12.43 -2.65
N GLU A 83 2.35 -13.01 -1.76
CA GLU A 83 1.93 -14.13 -0.93
C GLU A 83 0.71 -13.72 -0.09
N GLU A 84 -0.18 -14.68 0.17
CA GLU A 84 -1.40 -14.38 0.92
C GLU A 84 -1.04 -13.87 2.32
N HIS A 85 -1.51 -12.67 2.64
CA HIS A 85 -1.25 -12.04 3.92
C HIS A 85 -2.26 -12.56 4.94
N ILE A 86 -1.76 -13.22 5.98
CA ILE A 86 -2.58 -13.75 7.06
C ILE A 86 -3.04 -12.58 7.94
N SER A 87 -4.33 -12.57 8.29
CA SER A 87 -4.92 -11.48 9.07
C SER A 87 -4.25 -11.34 10.46
N TYR A 88 -4.36 -10.15 11.04
CA TYR A 88 -3.82 -9.76 12.36
C TYR A 88 -4.10 -10.74 13.51
N SER A 89 -5.06 -11.65 13.39
CA SER A 89 -5.50 -12.55 14.46
C SER A 89 -4.79 -13.92 14.52
N ILE A 90 -3.90 -14.27 13.59
CA ILE A 90 -3.46 -15.67 13.43
C ILE A 90 -1.94 -15.91 13.56
N SER A 91 -1.05 -14.94 13.25
CA SER A 91 0.39 -15.13 13.50
C SER A 91 1.22 -13.83 13.52
N ASN A 92 2.41 -13.91 14.14
CA ASN A 92 3.38 -12.82 14.24
C ASN A 92 4.31 -12.70 13.01
N GLU A 93 4.23 -13.60 12.03
CA GLU A 93 5.25 -13.68 10.96
C GLU A 93 5.01 -12.69 9.81
N CYS A 94 3.77 -12.23 9.63
CA CYS A 94 3.40 -11.26 8.60
C CYS A 94 3.44 -9.81 9.10
N PHE A 95 3.94 -9.59 10.32
CA PHE A 95 3.97 -8.29 10.98
C PHE A 95 5.30 -8.07 11.71
N ARG A 96 5.77 -6.82 11.72
CA ARG A 96 6.88 -6.41 12.59
C ARG A 96 6.45 -5.32 13.56
N LYS A 97 7.17 -5.21 14.68
CA LYS A 97 6.98 -4.08 15.59
C LYS A 97 7.51 -2.79 14.95
N PRO A 98 6.74 -1.69 15.02
CA PRO A 98 7.23 -0.37 14.61
C PRO A 98 8.27 0.14 15.61
N THR A 99 9.21 0.95 15.13
CA THR A 99 10.05 1.79 16.01
C THR A 99 9.20 2.89 16.66
N LYS A 100 9.75 3.57 17.67
CA LYS A 100 9.06 4.70 18.33
C LYS A 100 8.73 5.83 17.33
N GLU A 101 9.59 6.04 16.32
CA GLU A 101 9.39 7.05 15.29
C GLU A 101 8.29 6.63 14.31
N GLU A 102 8.35 5.40 13.81
CA GLU A 102 7.32 4.84 12.92
C GLU A 102 5.95 4.83 13.61
N LYS A 103 5.89 4.52 14.91
CA LYS A 103 4.63 4.53 15.67
C LYS A 103 3.98 5.91 15.71
N LYS A 104 4.76 7.01 15.74
CA LYS A 104 4.21 8.38 15.68
C LYS A 104 3.50 8.66 14.34
N HIS A 105 4.01 8.11 13.24
CA HIS A 105 3.47 8.33 11.90
C HIS A 105 2.36 7.33 11.52
N PHE A 106 2.55 6.06 11.87
CA PHE A 106 1.71 4.94 11.46
C PHE A 106 0.54 4.67 12.42
N LYS A 107 0.65 5.10 13.69
CA LYS A 107 -0.39 4.99 14.73
C LYS A 107 -0.92 3.56 14.99
N SER A 108 -0.15 2.53 14.66
CA SER A 108 -0.48 1.11 14.93
C SER A 108 0.70 0.41 15.59
N ASP A 109 0.44 -0.64 16.36
CA ASP A 109 1.43 -1.43 17.10
C ASP A 109 2.06 -2.57 16.28
N ASN A 110 1.58 -2.79 15.07
CA ASN A 110 2.06 -3.84 14.16
C ASN A 110 2.08 -3.31 12.73
N ILE A 111 3.22 -3.35 12.06
CA ILE A 111 3.38 -3.01 10.64
C ILE A 111 3.28 -4.29 9.82
N ALA A 112 2.35 -4.34 8.87
CA ALA A 112 2.22 -5.44 7.92
C ALA A 112 3.47 -5.52 7.02
N VAL A 113 4.04 -6.73 6.94
CA VAL A 113 5.13 -7.12 6.04
C VAL A 113 4.52 -7.96 4.93
N PHE A 114 4.76 -7.57 3.69
CA PHE A 114 4.29 -8.25 2.49
C PHE A 114 5.46 -8.92 1.79
N LYS A 115 5.27 -10.17 1.39
CA LYS A 115 6.24 -10.92 0.60
C LYS A 115 5.76 -10.99 -0.84
N VAL A 116 6.65 -10.71 -1.77
CA VAL A 116 6.38 -10.88 -3.20
C VAL A 116 6.58 -12.35 -3.51
N LYS A 117 5.61 -12.97 -4.20
CA LYS A 117 5.78 -14.33 -4.72
C LYS A 117 7.05 -14.35 -5.55
N SER A 118 7.86 -15.39 -5.44
CA SER A 118 8.99 -15.56 -6.36
C SER A 118 8.46 -15.60 -7.79
N ILE A 119 8.60 -14.48 -8.50
CA ILE A 119 8.30 -14.41 -9.93
C ILE A 119 9.53 -15.01 -10.60
N VAL A 120 9.39 -16.23 -11.10
CA VAL A 120 10.28 -16.72 -12.15
C VAL A 120 9.96 -15.85 -13.36
N PHE A 121 10.79 -14.85 -13.62
CA PHE A 121 10.73 -14.05 -14.85
C PHE A 121 11.24 -14.86 -16.02
#